data_AF-A0A2V5WC62-F1
#
_entry.id   AF-A0A2V5WC62-F1
#
_cell.length_a   1.000
_cell.length_b   1.000
_cell.length_c   1.000
_cell.angle_alpha   90.00
_cell.angle_beta   90.00
_cell.angle_gamma   90.00
#
_symmetry.space_group_name_H-M   'P 1'
#
loop_
_entity.id
_entity.type
_entity.pdbx_description
1 polymer ?
#
loop_
_entity_poly.entity_id
_entity_poly.type
_entity_poly.pdbx_seq_one_letter_code
_entity_poly.pdbx_strand_id
1 'polypeptide(L)'
;EEFPLGQQAVNFTRPFVEGVIARMTNDEHNAQLAFTAARAKQEKTVQAEPNYGPGWCVLGVIDAALGQKEDALREGRHAVELLPVEKDPVNGMVMIKYLAMIAAWVGEKDLACEQLATGVRCATSGMDLSYGELKLMPWWDPLRGDARFEKIVNSLAPK
;
A
#
# COMPACT_ATOMS: atom_id res chain seq x y z
N GLU A 1 -0.99 18.37 18.34
CA GLU A 1 -0.67 17.91 16.98
C GLU A 1 -0.24 16.45 17.05
N GLU A 2 -1.00 15.55 16.44
CA GLU A 2 -0.58 14.16 16.27
C GLU A 2 0.27 14.09 15.01
N PHE A 3 1.53 13.68 15.13
CA PHE A 3 2.37 13.37 13.98
C PHE A 3 1.86 12.06 13.36
N PRO A 4 1.41 12.05 12.09
CA PRO A 4 1.03 10.81 11.44
C PRO A 4 2.26 9.89 11.28
N LEU A 5 2.05 8.59 11.45
CA LEU A 5 3.03 7.59 11.04
C LEU A 5 2.94 7.47 9.51
N GLY A 6 4.03 7.74 8.81
CA GLY A 6 4.04 7.78 7.36
C GLY A 6 5.41 7.57 6.73
N GLN A 7 5.40 7.07 5.50
CA GLN A 7 6.55 7.15 4.60
C GLN A 7 6.29 8.31 3.64
N GLN A 8 7.14 9.35 3.70
CA GLN A 8 7.08 10.50 2.80
C GLN A 8 5.69 11.17 2.82
N ALA A 9 4.95 11.16 1.70
CA ALA A 9 3.63 11.80 1.57
C ALA A 9 2.44 10.94 2.06
N VAL A 10 2.64 9.64 2.31
CA VAL A 10 1.58 8.71 2.74
C VAL A 10 1.54 8.64 4.26
N ASN A 11 0.40 9.06 4.83
CA ASN A 11 0.22 9.23 6.26
C ASN A 11 -1.01 8.48 6.74
N PHE A 12 -0.81 7.49 7.61
CA PHE A 12 -1.91 6.72 8.17
C PHE A 12 -2.43 7.32 9.47
N THR A 13 -3.74 7.32 9.62
CA THR A 13 -4.40 7.84 10.82
C THR A 13 -4.32 6.84 11.97
N ARG A 14 -4.43 7.33 13.22
CA ARG A 14 -4.46 6.50 14.43
C ARG A 14 -5.43 5.30 14.33
N PRO A 15 -6.69 5.45 13.88
CA PRO A 15 -7.60 4.31 13.71
C PRO A 15 -7.09 3.24 12.74
N PHE A 16 -6.38 3.60 11.67
CA PHE A 16 -5.79 2.62 10.78
C PHE A 16 -4.72 1.78 11.48
N VAL A 17 -3.83 2.45 12.23
CA VAL A 17 -2.78 1.76 13.00
C VAL A 17 -3.37 0.86 14.08
N GLU A 18 -4.43 1.31 14.77
CA GLU A 18 -5.18 0.48 15.71
C GLU A 18 -5.77 -0.77 15.03
N GLY A 19 -6.31 -0.62 13.82
CA GLY A 19 -6.82 -1.75 13.04
C GLY A 19 -5.75 -2.76 12.66
N VAL A 20 -4.56 -2.28 12.25
CA VAL A 20 -3.41 -3.14 11.97
C VAL A 20 -2.98 -3.91 13.22
N ILE A 21 -2.84 -3.23 14.36
CA ILE A 21 -2.47 -3.86 15.63
C ILE A 21 -3.50 -4.94 16.02
N ALA A 22 -4.80 -4.60 15.98
CA ALA A 22 -5.87 -5.53 16.30
C ALA A 22 -5.83 -6.79 15.43
N ARG A 23 -5.66 -6.63 14.11
CA ARG A 23 -5.51 -7.75 13.18
C ARG A 23 -4.28 -8.60 13.47
N MET A 24 -3.14 -7.98 13.77
CA MET A 24 -1.92 -8.71 14.15
C MET A 24 -2.08 -9.50 15.45
N THR A 25 -3.02 -9.10 16.31
CA THR A 25 -3.38 -9.82 17.55
C THR A 25 -4.60 -10.74 17.38
N ASN A 26 -5.03 -11.04 16.15
CA ASN A 26 -6.20 -11.88 15.82
C ASN A 26 -7.55 -11.32 16.36
N ASP A 27 -7.63 -10.02 16.62
CA ASP A 27 -8.87 -9.35 17.02
C ASP A 27 -9.56 -8.75 15.80
N GLU A 28 -10.18 -9.61 15.00
CA GLU A 28 -10.84 -9.19 13.75
C GLU A 28 -12.01 -8.22 13.99
N HIS A 29 -12.69 -8.31 15.13
CA HIS A 29 -13.79 -7.40 15.45
C HIS A 29 -13.29 -5.97 15.63
N ASN A 30 -12.28 -5.77 16.49
CA ASN A 30 -11.72 -4.44 16.69
C ASN A 30 -10.96 -3.95 15.45
N ALA A 31 -10.34 -4.85 14.68
CA ALA A 31 -9.73 -4.49 13.40
C ALA A 31 -10.77 -3.89 12.44
N GLN A 32 -11.91 -4.56 12.25
CA GLN A 32 -12.97 -4.10 11.35
C GLN A 32 -13.55 -2.74 11.80
N LEU A 33 -13.79 -2.55 13.10
CA LEU A 33 -14.26 -1.28 13.65
C LEU A 33 -13.26 -0.15 13.39
N ALA A 34 -11.98 -0.39 13.68
CA ALA A 34 -10.94 0.62 13.55
C ALA A 34 -10.67 1.00 12.08
N PHE A 35 -10.66 0.04 11.17
CA PHE A 35 -10.55 0.31 9.73
C PHE A 35 -11.78 1.05 9.17
N THR A 36 -12.99 0.72 9.63
CA THR A 36 -14.21 1.45 9.24
C THR A 36 -14.16 2.91 9.69
N ALA A 37 -13.68 3.16 10.92
CA ALA A 37 -13.46 4.52 11.41
C ALA A 37 -12.37 5.26 10.63
N ALA A 38 -11.27 4.58 10.26
CA ALA A 38 -10.23 5.13 9.42
C ALA A 38 -10.78 5.55 8.03
N ARG A 39 -11.60 4.68 7.42
CA ARG A 39 -12.22 4.92 6.11
C ARG A 39 -13.07 6.18 6.12
N ALA A 40 -13.97 6.31 7.11
CA ALA A 40 -14.86 7.46 7.23
C ALA A 40 -14.10 8.80 7.40
N LYS A 41 -12.91 8.77 8.02
CA LYS A 41 -12.04 9.96 8.11
C LYS A 41 -11.35 10.24 6.77
N GLN A 42 -10.79 9.20 6.15
CA GLN A 42 -10.03 9.34 4.90
C GLN A 42 -10.93 9.75 3.71
N GLU A 43 -12.18 9.29 3.68
CA GLU A 43 -13.16 9.67 2.66
C GLU A 43 -13.39 11.19 2.65
N LYS A 44 -13.46 11.82 3.83
CA LYS A 44 -13.57 13.29 3.94
C LYS A 44 -12.32 14.00 3.41
N THR A 45 -11.14 13.42 3.64
CA THR A 45 -9.86 13.96 3.14
C THR A 45 -9.83 13.95 1.61
N VAL A 46 -10.18 12.83 0.97
CA VAL A 46 -10.17 12.77 -0.50
C VAL A 46 -11.28 13.62 -1.14
N GLN A 47 -12.40 13.83 -0.46
CA GLN A 47 -13.44 14.76 -0.92
C GLN A 47 -12.98 16.23 -0.85
N ALA A 48 -12.22 16.59 0.20
CA ALA A 48 -11.68 17.94 0.36
C ALA A 48 -10.51 18.21 -0.61
N GLU A 49 -9.70 17.20 -0.89
CA GLU A 49 -8.50 17.30 -1.75
C GLU A 49 -8.50 16.23 -2.85
N PRO A 50 -9.44 16.28 -3.81
CA PRO A 50 -9.65 15.21 -4.80
C PRO A 50 -8.47 15.00 -5.75
N ASN A 51 -7.58 15.99 -5.88
CA ASN A 51 -6.40 15.90 -6.75
C ASN A 51 -5.12 15.50 -5.98
N TYR A 52 -5.22 15.20 -4.68
CA TYR A 52 -4.07 14.80 -3.87
C TYR A 52 -3.90 13.28 -3.86
N GLY A 53 -3.03 12.77 -4.73
CA GLY A 53 -2.78 11.33 -4.94
C GLY A 53 -2.53 10.50 -3.66
N PRO A 54 -1.66 10.94 -2.72
CA PRO A 54 -1.40 10.20 -1.49
C PRO A 54 -2.65 10.00 -0.62
N GLY A 55 -3.62 10.91 -0.67
CA GLY A 55 -4.90 10.75 0.02
C GLY A 55 -5.70 9.55 -0.51
N TRP A 56 -5.75 9.39 -1.83
CA TRP A 56 -6.39 8.24 -2.48
C TRP A 56 -5.65 6.93 -2.23
N CYS A 57 -4.32 6.98 -2.17
CA CYS A 57 -3.49 5.83 -1.81
C CYS A 57 -3.87 5.28 -0.43
N VAL A 58 -3.99 6.16 0.58
CA VAL A 58 -4.38 5.75 1.94
C VAL A 58 -5.79 5.14 1.95
N LEU A 59 -6.73 5.72 1.19
CA LEU A 59 -8.10 5.18 1.10
C LEU A 59 -8.09 3.77 0.52
N GLY A 60 -7.36 3.56 -0.58
CA GLY A 60 -7.24 2.24 -1.21
C GLY A 60 -6.63 1.17 -0.29
N VAL A 61 -5.66 1.55 0.55
CA VAL A 61 -5.08 0.63 1.56
C VAL A 61 -6.10 0.28 2.65
N ILE A 62 -6.89 1.25 3.11
CA ILE A 62 -7.96 1.01 4.08
C ILE A 62 -9.02 0.08 3.50
N ASP A 63 -9.45 0.33 2.26
CA ASP A 63 -10.47 -0.47 1.58
C ASP A 63 -9.95 -1.89 1.31
N ALA A 64 -8.67 -2.06 0.99
CA ALA A 64 -8.04 -3.38 0.93
C ALA A 64 -8.06 -4.09 2.28
N ALA A 65 -7.76 -3.37 3.38
CA ALA A 65 -7.81 -3.92 4.73
C ALA A 65 -9.24 -4.32 5.16
N LEU A 66 -10.27 -3.68 4.61
CA LEU A 66 -11.69 -4.02 4.81
C LEU A 66 -12.19 -5.13 3.87
N GLY A 67 -11.37 -5.59 2.92
CA GLY A 67 -11.76 -6.58 1.90
C GLY A 67 -12.62 -6.00 0.76
N GLN A 68 -12.69 -4.67 0.63
CA GLN A 68 -13.44 -3.96 -0.40
C GLN A 68 -12.61 -3.87 -1.70
N LYS A 69 -12.48 -5.01 -2.37
CA LYS A 69 -11.55 -5.21 -3.50
C LYS A 69 -11.68 -4.17 -4.61
N GLU A 70 -12.89 -3.94 -5.11
CA GLU A 70 -13.14 -3.10 -6.28
C GLU A 70 -12.77 -1.64 -5.99
N ASP A 71 -13.16 -1.14 -4.81
CA ASP A 71 -12.86 0.21 -4.36
C ASP A 71 -11.37 0.40 -4.10
N ALA A 72 -10.75 -0.54 -3.38
CA ALA A 72 -9.32 -0.52 -3.08
C ALA A 72 -8.46 -0.38 -4.34
N LEU A 73 -8.76 -1.18 -5.37
CA LEU A 73 -8.04 -1.16 -6.63
C LEU A 73 -8.32 0.09 -7.46
N ARG A 74 -9.56 0.58 -7.45
CA ARG A 74 -9.94 1.82 -8.12
C ARG A 74 -9.16 3.00 -7.54
N GLU A 75 -9.10 3.09 -6.23
CA GLU A 75 -8.45 4.19 -5.50
C GLU A 75 -6.93 4.13 -5.59
N GLY A 76 -6.35 2.94 -5.46
CA GLY A 76 -4.91 2.74 -5.66
C GLY A 76 -4.44 3.12 -7.07
N ARG A 77 -5.21 2.75 -8.12
CA ARG A 77 -4.92 3.18 -9.50
C ARG A 77 -5.04 4.69 -9.66
N HIS A 78 -6.09 5.28 -9.10
CA HIS A 78 -6.29 6.72 -9.17
C HIS A 78 -5.15 7.50 -8.50
N ALA A 79 -4.60 6.98 -7.39
CA ALA A 79 -3.43 7.56 -6.75
C ALA A 79 -2.19 7.59 -7.67
N VAL A 80 -1.95 6.50 -8.42
CA VAL A 80 -0.86 6.41 -9.41
C VAL A 80 -1.09 7.37 -10.58
N GLU A 81 -2.32 7.52 -11.05
CA GLU A 81 -2.69 8.46 -12.13
C GLU A 81 -2.47 9.93 -11.71
N LEU A 82 -2.83 10.28 -10.48
CA LEU A 82 -2.66 11.62 -9.94
C LEU A 82 -1.18 11.96 -9.70
N LEU A 83 -0.39 10.97 -9.23
CA LEU A 83 1.02 11.15 -8.91
C LEU A 83 1.91 10.12 -9.65
N PRO A 84 2.10 10.30 -10.96
CA PRO A 84 2.94 9.43 -11.77
C PRO A 84 4.43 9.64 -11.47
N VAL A 85 5.23 8.59 -11.65
CA VAL A 85 6.68 8.58 -11.40
C VAL A 85 7.42 9.63 -12.22
N GLU A 86 6.94 9.94 -13.42
CA GLU A 86 7.55 10.94 -14.32
C GLU A 86 7.46 12.35 -13.75
N LYS A 87 6.44 12.64 -12.92
CA LYS A 87 6.25 13.96 -12.29
C LYS A 87 6.97 14.06 -10.95
N ASP A 88 6.86 13.01 -10.14
CA ASP A 88 7.52 12.92 -8.84
C ASP A 88 8.07 11.49 -8.67
N PRO A 89 9.36 11.27 -9.01
CA PRO A 89 9.94 9.94 -8.95
C PRO A 89 9.99 9.32 -7.56
N VAL A 90 9.94 10.15 -6.51
CA VAL A 90 10.03 9.70 -5.12
C VAL A 90 8.64 9.27 -4.65
N ASN A 91 7.67 10.17 -4.67
CA ASN A 91 6.32 9.85 -4.19
C ASN A 91 5.51 8.99 -5.19
N GLY A 92 5.72 9.12 -6.50
CA GLY A 92 5.06 8.27 -7.49
C GLY A 92 5.45 6.79 -7.34
N MET A 93 6.70 6.54 -6.95
CA MET A 93 7.17 5.19 -6.62
C MET A 93 6.50 4.61 -5.37
N VAL A 94 6.23 5.46 -4.37
CA VAL A 94 5.44 5.09 -3.20
C VAL A 94 4.01 4.68 -3.62
N MET A 95 3.39 5.37 -4.57
CA MET A 95 2.05 4.98 -5.07
C MET A 95 2.06 3.60 -5.72
N ILE A 96 3.08 3.29 -6.55
CA ILE A 96 3.23 1.96 -7.18
C ILE A 96 3.41 0.87 -6.12
N LYS A 97 4.23 1.10 -5.09
CA LYS A 97 4.42 0.17 -3.96
C LYS A 97 3.08 -0.13 -3.28
N TYR A 98 2.32 0.90 -2.93
CA TYR A 98 1.04 0.71 -2.26
C TYR A 98 -0.01 0.08 -3.16
N LEU A 99 -0.05 0.39 -4.46
CA LEU A 99 -0.93 -0.31 -5.40
C LEU A 99 -0.60 -1.81 -5.48
N ALA A 100 0.69 -2.17 -5.48
CA ALA A 100 1.10 -3.57 -5.41
C ALA A 100 0.65 -4.25 -4.12
N MET A 101 0.79 -3.56 -2.99
CA MET A 101 0.36 -4.05 -1.68
C MET A 101 -1.16 -4.22 -1.60
N ILE A 102 -1.93 -3.22 -2.06
CA ILE A 102 -3.39 -3.27 -2.19
C ILE A 102 -3.79 -4.49 -3.01
N ALA A 103 -3.20 -4.66 -4.20
CA ALA A 103 -3.49 -5.79 -5.08
C ALA A 103 -3.19 -7.13 -4.40
N ALA A 104 -2.08 -7.23 -3.67
CA ALA A 104 -1.74 -8.43 -2.92
C ALA A 104 -2.79 -8.77 -1.85
N TRP A 105 -3.24 -7.76 -1.08
CA TRP A 105 -4.18 -7.96 0.03
C TRP A 105 -5.57 -8.36 -0.45
N VAL A 106 -5.99 -7.91 -1.63
CA VAL A 106 -7.29 -8.27 -2.23
C VAL A 106 -7.20 -9.50 -3.15
N GLY A 107 -6.06 -10.19 -3.18
CA GLY A 107 -5.85 -11.45 -3.90
C GLY A 107 -5.49 -11.31 -5.38
N GLU A 108 -5.29 -10.09 -5.89
CA GLU A 108 -4.88 -9.81 -7.27
C GLU A 108 -3.35 -9.94 -7.44
N LYS A 109 -2.85 -11.17 -7.31
CA LYS A 109 -1.40 -11.46 -7.32
C LYS A 109 -0.71 -11.08 -8.62
N ASP A 110 -1.41 -11.21 -9.75
CA ASP A 110 -0.89 -10.86 -11.08
C ASP A 110 -0.55 -9.38 -11.15
N LEU A 111 -1.51 -8.53 -10.80
CA LEU A 111 -1.33 -7.09 -10.73
C LEU A 111 -0.27 -6.71 -9.70
N ALA A 112 -0.28 -7.34 -8.52
CA ALA A 112 0.71 -7.07 -7.48
C ALA A 112 2.14 -7.33 -7.98
N CYS A 113 2.37 -8.46 -8.63
CA CYS A 113 3.68 -8.80 -9.19
C CYS A 113 4.08 -7.88 -10.35
N GLU A 114 3.14 -7.46 -11.20
CA GLU A 114 3.39 -6.50 -12.28
C GLU A 114 3.87 -5.14 -11.73
N GLN A 115 3.16 -4.63 -10.72
CA GLN A 115 3.50 -3.36 -10.08
C GLN A 115 4.84 -3.45 -9.35
N LEU A 116 5.12 -4.55 -8.64
CA LEU A 116 6.44 -4.78 -8.03
C LEU A 116 7.56 -4.85 -9.06
N ALA A 117 7.36 -5.58 -10.16
CA ALA A 117 8.34 -5.67 -11.23
C ALA A 117 8.64 -4.29 -11.83
N THR A 118 7.63 -3.44 -11.97
CA THR A 118 7.78 -2.05 -12.40
C THR A 118 8.53 -1.23 -11.35
N GLY A 119 8.18 -1.37 -10.09
CA GLY A 119 8.80 -0.64 -9.00
C GLY A 119 10.29 -0.92 -8.87
N VAL A 120 10.71 -2.19 -8.89
CA VAL A 120 12.13 -2.56 -8.72
C VAL A 120 13.05 -2.12 -9.87
N ARG A 121 12.50 -1.74 -11.03
CA ARG A 121 13.28 -1.18 -12.14
C ARG A 121 13.64 0.30 -11.93
N CYS A 122 12.97 0.99 -11.01
CA CYS A 122 13.25 2.40 -10.74
C CYS A 122 14.58 2.54 -9.98
N ALA A 123 15.37 3.56 -10.32
CA ALA A 123 16.68 3.81 -9.69
C ALA A 123 16.57 4.11 -8.18
N THR A 124 15.43 4.63 -7.73
CA THR A 124 15.14 4.92 -6.32
C THR A 124 14.49 3.76 -5.57
N SER A 125 14.25 2.62 -6.22
CA SER A 125 13.51 1.48 -5.67
C SER A 125 14.11 0.90 -4.39
N GLY A 126 15.42 0.99 -4.20
CA GLY A 126 16.10 0.50 -3.00
C GLY A 126 15.66 1.17 -1.69
N MET A 127 15.02 2.35 -1.74
CA MET A 127 14.47 3.01 -0.55
C MET A 127 13.19 2.34 -0.02
N ASP A 128 12.33 1.85 -0.91
CA ASP A 128 10.97 1.43 -0.54
C ASP A 128 10.64 -0.02 -0.91
N LEU A 129 11.39 -0.64 -1.83
CA LEU A 129 11.22 -2.00 -2.34
C LEU A 129 12.56 -2.76 -2.32
N SER A 130 13.28 -2.69 -1.19
CA SER A 130 14.53 -3.43 -0.99
C SER A 130 14.31 -4.94 -0.85
N TYR A 131 15.38 -5.73 -0.98
CA TYR A 131 15.34 -7.17 -0.67
C TYR A 131 14.79 -7.44 0.73
N GLY A 132 15.25 -6.70 1.74
CA GLY A 132 14.81 -6.86 3.13
C GLY A 132 13.33 -6.55 3.30
N GLU A 133 12.85 -5.46 2.68
CA GLU A 133 11.43 -5.09 2.70
C GLU A 133 10.56 -6.23 2.16
N LEU A 134 10.84 -6.69 0.94
CA LEU A 134 10.03 -7.72 0.29
C LEU A 134 10.16 -9.09 0.97
N LYS A 135 11.35 -9.41 1.50
CA LYS A 135 11.59 -10.71 2.14
C LYS A 135 10.97 -10.81 3.53
N LEU A 136 11.03 -9.73 4.32
CA LEU A 136 10.75 -9.79 5.76
C LEU A 136 9.39 -9.20 6.14
N MET A 137 8.92 -8.14 5.47
CA MET A 137 7.74 -7.43 5.92
C MET A 137 6.45 -8.24 5.69
N PRO A 138 5.53 -8.28 6.67
CA PRO A 138 4.33 -9.11 6.63
C PRO A 138 3.31 -8.68 5.58
N TRP A 139 3.42 -7.44 5.08
CA TRP A 139 2.52 -6.91 4.04
C TRP A 139 2.56 -7.74 2.74
N TRP A 140 3.66 -8.45 2.51
CA TRP A 140 3.90 -9.26 1.32
C TRP A 140 3.57 -10.74 1.49
N ASP A 141 3.12 -11.14 2.69
CA ASP A 141 2.74 -12.53 2.99
C ASP A 141 1.76 -13.13 1.96
N PRO A 142 0.75 -12.40 1.45
CA PRO A 142 -0.15 -12.95 0.42
C PRO A 142 0.54 -13.37 -0.89
N LEU A 143 1.72 -12.83 -1.18
CA LEU A 143 2.51 -13.15 -2.38
C LEU A 143 3.57 -14.23 -2.15
N ARG A 144 3.89 -14.57 -0.89
CA ARG A 144 4.89 -15.60 -0.59
C ARG A 144 4.48 -16.94 -1.19
N GLY A 145 5.44 -17.59 -1.86
CA GLY A 145 5.20 -18.82 -2.62
C GLY A 145 4.71 -18.62 -4.06
N ASP A 146 4.39 -17.38 -4.50
CA ASP A 146 4.21 -17.09 -5.93
C ASP A 146 5.58 -17.02 -6.62
N ALA A 147 5.78 -17.83 -7.66
CA ALA A 147 7.06 -17.93 -8.36
C ALA A 147 7.55 -16.59 -8.95
N ARG A 148 6.63 -15.69 -9.33
CA ARG A 148 6.98 -14.36 -9.88
C ARG A 148 7.49 -13.44 -8.78
N PHE A 149 6.83 -13.45 -7.63
CA PHE A 149 7.25 -12.69 -6.47
C PHE A 149 8.63 -13.16 -5.98
N GLU A 150 8.82 -14.47 -5.79
CA GLU A 150 10.12 -15.03 -5.34
C GLU A 150 11.25 -14.69 -6.33
N LYS A 151 10.96 -14.67 -7.65
CA LYS A 151 11.93 -14.23 -8.65
C LYS A 151 12.34 -12.77 -8.47
N ILE A 152 11.37 -11.87 -8.21
CA ILE A 152 11.65 -10.45 -7.93
C ILE A 152 12.52 -10.33 -6.68
N VAL A 153 12.14 -10.97 -5.58
CA VAL A 153 12.89 -10.94 -4.32
C VAL A 153 14.32 -11.44 -4.52
N ASN A 154 14.51 -12.60 -5.15
CA ASN A 154 15.84 -13.17 -5.37
C ASN A 154 16.71 -12.29 -6.29
N SER A 155 16.11 -11.53 -7.22
CA SER A 155 16.86 -10.60 -8.07
C SER A 155 17.48 -9.42 -7.31
N LEU A 156 16.95 -9.11 -6.14
CA LEU A 156 17.40 -8.02 -5.27
C LEU A 156 18.36 -8.50 -4.17
N ALA A 157 18.59 -9.81 -4.05
CA ALA A 157 19.42 -10.38 -2.99
C ALA A 157 20.85 -9.80 -3.02
N PRO A 158 21.44 -9.47 -1.85
CA PRO A 158 22.85 -9.08 -1.77
C PRO A 158 23.76 -10.12 -2.42
N LYS A 159 24.81 -9.65 -3.11
CA LYS A 159 25.84 -10.50 -3.70
C LYS A 159 26.96 -10.78 -2.71
#